data_AF-I3XBU1-F1
#
_entry.id   AF-I3XBU1-F1
#
_cell.length_a   1.000
_cell.length_b   1.000
_cell.length_c   1.000
_cell.angle_alpha   90.00
_cell.angle_beta   90.00
_cell.angle_gamma   90.00
#
_symmetry.space_group_name_H-M   'P 1'
#
loop_
_entity.id
_entity.type
_entity.pdbx_description
1 polymer ?
#
loop_
_entity_poly.entity_id
_entity_poly.type
_entity_poly.pdbx_seq_one_letter_code
_entity_poly.pdbx_strand_id
1 'polypeptide(L)'
;MKYALVEGIRLEATAGVRGICPGCSSPMIPKCGLKRLHHWAHKSTIACDHWWEPETEWHRGWKNQFPAEWQEIRHAACNGDVHIADVKTASGSVLEFQYSAITPEERASREAFYGRMVWIVNGTRLKRDLPSFQESLTYAPSAETKARAWLLSDQTSAIIGRWRGGSHPVFLDFGDADFSSPWLPSTGLIWWLTYIPRGRVIATPVHGQSVIDHFLSGAPIRGFAKPTPPPLWPFRRLDLARGTLPRG
;
A
#
# COMPACT_ATOMS: atom_id res chain seq x y z
N MET A 1 -11.30 -4.82 15.80
CA MET A 1 -12.14 -5.46 14.77
C MET A 1 -13.31 -4.54 14.49
N LYS A 2 -13.65 -4.37 13.23
CA LYS A 2 -14.81 -3.62 12.75
C LYS A 2 -16.10 -4.41 12.95
N TYR A 3 -16.06 -5.73 12.75
CA TYR A 3 -17.25 -6.58 12.73
C TYR A 3 -17.26 -7.64 13.85
N ALA A 4 -18.46 -8.00 14.28
CA ALA A 4 -18.75 -9.18 15.10
C ALA A 4 -20.06 -9.82 14.64
N LEU A 5 -20.31 -11.06 15.06
CA LEU A 5 -21.58 -11.75 14.81
C LEU A 5 -22.58 -11.42 15.91
N VAL A 6 -23.68 -10.77 15.55
CA VAL A 6 -24.84 -10.51 16.41
C VAL A 6 -26.00 -11.33 15.85
N GLU A 7 -26.46 -12.33 16.60
CA GLU A 7 -27.50 -13.26 16.14
C GLU A 7 -27.16 -13.94 14.79
N GLY A 8 -25.88 -14.25 14.58
CA GLY A 8 -25.38 -14.85 13.34
C GLY A 8 -25.18 -13.85 12.18
N ILE A 9 -25.60 -12.60 12.35
CA ILE A 9 -25.44 -11.54 11.35
C ILE A 9 -24.18 -10.74 11.67
N ARG A 10 -23.38 -10.47 10.65
CA ARG A 10 -22.15 -9.69 10.79
C ARG A 10 -22.48 -8.21 10.87
N LEU A 11 -22.18 -7.58 12.01
CA LEU A 11 -22.56 -6.21 12.33
C LEU A 11 -21.35 -5.37 12.76
N GLU A 12 -21.33 -4.11 12.37
CA GLU A 12 -20.38 -3.13 12.88
C GLU A 12 -20.62 -2.81 14.36
N ALA A 13 -19.57 -2.32 15.04
CA ALA A 13 -19.64 -1.99 16.45
C ALA A 13 -20.69 -0.91 16.72
N THR A 14 -21.82 -1.34 17.29
CA THR A 14 -22.98 -0.51 17.59
C THR A 14 -23.20 -0.49 19.11
N ALA A 15 -23.57 0.65 19.69
CA ALA A 15 -23.73 0.75 21.14
C ALA A 15 -24.88 -0.15 21.64
N GLY A 16 -24.70 -0.77 22.81
CA GLY A 16 -25.75 -1.55 23.48
C GLY A 16 -25.93 -3.00 23.01
N VAL A 17 -25.34 -3.40 21.89
CA VAL A 17 -25.39 -4.80 21.42
C VAL A 17 -24.26 -5.66 21.98
N ARG A 18 -24.44 -6.97 21.98
CA ARG A 18 -23.39 -7.95 22.30
C ARG A 18 -23.16 -8.83 21.08
N GLY A 19 -21.90 -9.13 20.79
CA GLY A 19 -21.52 -9.90 19.61
C GLY A 19 -20.56 -11.03 19.96
N ILE A 20 -20.32 -11.89 18.98
CA ILE A 20 -19.40 -13.01 19.04
C ILE A 20 -18.28 -12.77 18.02
N CYS A 21 -17.04 -13.03 18.42
CA CYS A 21 -15.89 -12.93 17.53
C CYS A 21 -16.01 -13.95 16.39
N PRO A 22 -15.91 -13.53 15.12
CA PRO A 22 -15.94 -14.46 13.99
C PRO A 22 -14.69 -15.38 13.96
N GLY A 23 -13.57 -14.99 14.58
CA GLY A 23 -12.35 -15.78 14.62
C GLY A 23 -12.40 -16.94 15.62
N CYS A 24 -12.58 -16.62 16.90
CA CYS A 24 -12.49 -17.57 18.03
C CYS A 24 -13.82 -17.86 18.74
N SER A 25 -14.94 -17.30 18.25
CA SER A 25 -16.28 -17.48 18.85
C SER A 25 -16.43 -16.96 20.29
N SER A 26 -15.46 -16.19 20.80
CA SER A 26 -15.54 -15.61 22.14
C SER A 26 -16.43 -14.36 22.18
N PRO A 27 -17.07 -14.05 23.33
CA PRO A 27 -17.90 -12.85 23.47
C PRO A 27 -17.11 -11.54 23.31
N MET A 28 -17.72 -10.60 22.61
CA MET A 28 -17.19 -9.25 22.37
C MET A 28 -18.16 -8.16 22.87
N ILE A 29 -17.59 -7.00 23.19
CA ILE A 29 -18.32 -5.79 23.60
C ILE A 29 -17.98 -4.68 22.59
N PRO A 30 -18.98 -3.92 22.12
CA PRO A 30 -18.75 -2.78 21.25
C PRO A 30 -18.16 -1.62 22.06
N LYS A 31 -17.13 -0.98 21.52
CA LYS A 31 -16.49 0.22 22.06
C LYS A 31 -16.83 1.39 21.15
N CYS A 32 -17.90 2.11 21.48
CA CYS A 32 -18.44 3.22 20.68
C CYS A 32 -18.25 4.57 21.39
N GLY A 33 -17.00 4.86 21.80
CA GLY A 33 -16.66 6.14 22.44
C GLY A 33 -16.12 7.16 21.45
N LEU A 34 -16.03 8.43 21.86
CA LEU A 34 -15.63 9.53 20.98
C LEU A 34 -14.12 9.59 20.64
N LYS A 35 -13.27 8.88 21.40
CA LYS A 35 -11.80 8.98 21.29
C LYS A 35 -11.18 8.07 20.24
N ARG A 36 -11.86 6.98 19.87
CA ARG A 36 -11.34 5.93 18.98
C ARG A 36 -12.46 5.51 18.05
N LEU A 37 -12.08 5.02 16.86
CA LEU A 37 -13.03 4.39 15.96
C LEU A 37 -13.86 3.33 16.68
N HIS A 38 -15.13 3.25 16.32
CA HIS A 38 -16.00 2.22 16.85
C HIS A 38 -15.47 0.84 16.44
N HIS A 39 -15.23 0.00 17.45
CA HIS A 39 -14.66 -1.32 17.26
C HIS A 39 -15.23 -2.31 18.26
N TRP A 40 -15.22 -3.58 17.88
CA TRP A 40 -15.46 -4.69 18.79
C TRP A 40 -14.17 -5.06 19.52
N ALA A 41 -14.30 -5.27 20.83
CA ALA A 41 -13.23 -5.73 21.70
C ALA A 41 -13.64 -7.03 22.40
N HIS A 42 -12.72 -7.97 22.54
CA HIS A 42 -12.92 -9.15 23.38
C HIS A 42 -13.17 -8.74 24.83
N LYS A 43 -13.99 -9.52 25.55
CA LYS A 43 -14.12 -9.36 27.01
C LYS A 43 -12.85 -9.79 27.75
N SER A 44 -12.19 -10.81 27.22
CA SER A 44 -10.90 -11.31 27.72
C SER A 44 -9.75 -10.47 27.13
N THR A 45 -8.65 -10.40 27.86
CA THR A 45 -7.37 -9.84 27.38
C THR A 45 -6.55 -10.83 26.56
N ILE A 46 -6.95 -12.10 26.51
CA ILE A 46 -6.30 -13.10 25.64
C ILE A 46 -6.50 -12.71 24.18
N ALA A 47 -5.40 -12.56 23.45
CA ALA A 47 -5.42 -12.26 22.04
C ALA A 47 -6.04 -13.43 21.26
N CYS A 48 -7.14 -13.16 20.55
CA CYS A 48 -7.77 -14.11 19.63
C CYS A 48 -6.87 -14.44 18.43
N ASP A 49 -6.12 -13.44 17.98
CA ASP A 49 -5.23 -13.51 16.83
C ASP A 49 -3.95 -12.76 17.22
N HIS A 50 -2.81 -13.43 17.15
CA HIS A 50 -1.53 -12.84 17.54
C HIS A 50 -0.98 -11.88 16.47
N TRP A 51 -1.56 -11.86 15.27
CA TRP A 51 -1.30 -10.88 14.21
C TRP A 51 -2.17 -9.62 14.32
N TRP A 52 -3.09 -9.59 15.28
CA TRP A 52 -3.99 -8.49 15.47
C TRP A 52 -3.24 -7.18 15.78
N GLU A 53 -3.53 -6.13 15.01
CA GLU A 53 -3.11 -4.77 15.32
C GLU A 53 -4.29 -3.83 15.60
N PRO A 54 -4.09 -2.76 16.40
CA PRO A 54 -5.10 -1.74 16.61
C PRO A 54 -5.48 -1.07 15.29
N GLU A 55 -6.78 -1.03 15.03
CA GLU A 55 -7.31 -0.46 13.80
C GLU A 55 -7.21 1.08 13.82
N THR A 56 -6.50 1.63 12.84
CA THR A 56 -6.35 3.08 12.61
C THR A 56 -7.35 3.59 11.58
N GLU A 57 -7.49 4.92 11.47
CA GLU A 57 -8.30 5.54 10.40
C GLU A 57 -7.80 5.19 9.01
N TRP A 58 -6.48 5.15 8.83
CA TRP A 58 -5.84 4.73 7.59
C TRP A 58 -6.21 3.28 7.25
N HIS A 59 -6.09 2.37 8.22
CA HIS A 59 -6.42 0.95 8.05
C HIS A 59 -7.90 0.74 7.71
N ARG A 60 -8.79 1.41 8.45
CA ARG A 60 -10.23 1.39 8.20
C ARG A 60 -10.59 1.99 6.85
N GLY A 61 -9.93 3.08 6.45
CA GLY A 61 -10.13 3.76 5.18
C GLY A 61 -9.80 2.85 3.99
N TRP A 62 -8.69 2.11 4.07
CA TRP A 62 -8.31 1.12 3.07
C TRP A 62 -9.29 -0.06 3.00
N LYS A 63 -9.69 -0.64 4.14
CA LYS A 63 -10.71 -1.70 4.19
C LYS A 63 -12.03 -1.25 3.54
N ASN A 64 -12.45 -0.02 3.81
CA ASN A 64 -13.69 0.55 3.29
C ASN A 64 -13.70 0.77 1.77
N GLN A 65 -12.56 0.64 1.07
CA GLN A 65 -12.52 0.63 -0.40
C GLN A 65 -13.05 -0.69 -1.00
N PHE A 66 -13.30 -1.70 -0.16
CA PHE A 66 -13.73 -3.03 -0.57
C PHE A 66 -15.12 -3.39 0.00
N PRO A 67 -15.87 -4.31 -0.64
CA PRO A 67 -17.16 -4.77 -0.13
C PRO A 67 -17.08 -5.29 1.31
N ALA A 68 -18.13 -5.07 2.10
CA ALA A 68 -18.16 -5.43 3.52
C ALA A 68 -17.95 -6.95 3.73
N GLU A 69 -18.51 -7.75 2.83
CA GLU A 69 -18.39 -9.21 2.78
C GLU A 69 -16.98 -9.71 2.45
N TRP A 70 -16.06 -8.84 2.04
CA TRP A 70 -14.65 -9.17 1.81
C TRP A 70 -13.74 -8.73 2.94
N GLN A 71 -14.19 -7.84 3.82
CA GLN A 71 -13.38 -7.32 4.93
C GLN A 71 -13.32 -8.36 6.06
N GLU A 72 -12.28 -8.35 6.90
CA GLU A 72 -12.16 -9.15 8.14
C GLU A 72 -12.60 -10.62 7.99
N ILE A 73 -12.04 -11.33 7.01
CA ILE A 73 -12.46 -12.68 6.65
C ILE A 73 -11.60 -13.72 7.37
N ARG A 74 -12.28 -14.60 8.10
CA ARG A 74 -11.65 -15.75 8.75
C ARG A 74 -10.98 -16.66 7.71
N HIS A 75 -9.70 -16.92 7.90
CA HIS A 75 -8.88 -17.86 7.14
C HIS A 75 -8.36 -18.93 8.09
N ALA A 76 -8.56 -20.21 7.75
CA ALA A 76 -8.09 -21.33 8.55
C ALA A 76 -7.10 -22.16 7.73
N ALA A 77 -5.93 -22.43 8.30
CA ALA A 77 -4.97 -23.35 7.73
C ALA A 77 -5.33 -24.81 8.07
N CYS A 78 -4.73 -25.74 7.35
CA CYS A 78 -4.98 -27.18 7.52
C CYS A 78 -4.54 -27.71 8.89
N ASN A 79 -3.59 -27.03 9.55
CA ASN A 79 -3.11 -27.37 10.89
C ASN A 79 -4.03 -26.85 12.02
N GLY A 80 -5.13 -26.17 11.69
CA GLY A 80 -6.06 -25.61 12.66
C GLY A 80 -5.77 -24.16 13.08
N ASP A 81 -4.67 -23.56 12.60
CA ASP A 81 -4.38 -22.14 12.86
C ASP A 81 -5.39 -21.26 12.13
N VAL A 82 -5.86 -20.21 12.80
CA VAL A 82 -6.91 -19.33 12.30
C VAL A 82 -6.47 -17.88 12.45
N HIS A 83 -6.53 -17.16 11.33
CA HIS A 83 -6.27 -15.73 11.27
C HIS A 83 -7.38 -15.00 10.55
N ILE A 84 -7.49 -13.70 10.79
CA ILE A 84 -8.49 -12.86 10.14
C ILE A 84 -7.78 -11.98 9.11
N ALA A 85 -8.05 -12.24 7.84
CA ALA A 85 -7.54 -11.43 6.74
C ALA A 85 -8.22 -10.07 6.72
N ASP A 86 -7.47 -9.00 6.50
CA ASP A 86 -8.02 -7.65 6.44
C ASP A 86 -9.03 -7.50 5.30
N VAL A 87 -8.66 -7.95 4.10
CA VAL A 87 -9.55 -8.12 2.94
C VAL A 87 -9.21 -9.42 2.20
N LYS A 88 -10.24 -10.19 1.83
CA LYS A 88 -10.13 -11.35 0.94
C LYS A 88 -10.99 -11.13 -0.30
N THR A 89 -10.35 -10.93 -1.43
CA THR A 89 -11.01 -10.67 -2.73
C THR A 89 -11.78 -11.89 -3.24
N ALA A 90 -12.73 -11.66 -4.15
CA ALA A 90 -13.44 -12.75 -4.85
C ALA A 90 -12.49 -13.69 -5.63
N SER A 91 -11.33 -13.19 -6.10
CA SER A 91 -10.32 -14.03 -6.76
C SER A 91 -9.44 -14.83 -5.78
N GLY A 92 -9.72 -14.75 -4.48
CA GLY A 92 -8.99 -15.46 -3.43
C GLY A 92 -7.69 -14.80 -2.97
N SER A 93 -7.34 -13.62 -3.51
CA SER A 93 -6.17 -12.85 -3.05
C SER A 93 -6.47 -12.20 -1.70
N VAL A 94 -5.53 -12.30 -0.77
CA VAL A 94 -5.56 -11.60 0.53
C VAL A 94 -4.82 -10.26 0.41
N LEU A 95 -5.42 -9.20 0.93
CA LEU A 95 -4.77 -7.91 1.12
C LEU A 95 -4.61 -7.69 2.63
N GLU A 96 -3.40 -7.47 3.09
CA GLU A 96 -3.13 -7.03 4.45
C GLU A 96 -2.62 -5.59 4.43
N PHE A 97 -3.18 -4.78 5.32
CA PHE A 97 -2.77 -3.40 5.50
C PHE A 97 -1.84 -3.32 6.70
N GLN A 98 -0.58 -2.99 6.47
CA GLN A 98 0.42 -2.94 7.53
C GLN A 98 0.63 -1.50 7.99
N TYR A 99 0.17 -1.19 9.20
CA TYR A 99 0.52 0.06 9.88
C TYR A 99 1.73 -0.14 10.81
N SER A 100 1.68 -1.13 11.70
CA SER A 100 2.69 -1.31 12.76
C SER A 100 4.03 -1.81 12.24
N ALA A 101 5.04 -1.85 13.11
CA ALA A 101 6.28 -2.56 12.78
C ALA A 101 6.00 -4.06 12.65
N ILE A 102 6.58 -4.69 11.63
CA ILE A 102 6.51 -6.12 11.39
C ILE A 102 7.95 -6.66 11.29
N THR A 103 8.22 -7.81 11.90
CA THR A 103 9.53 -8.46 11.76
C THR A 103 9.60 -9.25 10.45
N PRO A 104 10.80 -9.51 9.90
CA PRO A 104 10.94 -10.37 8.74
C PRO A 104 10.33 -11.77 8.93
N GLU A 105 10.42 -12.32 10.14
CA GLU A 105 9.89 -13.64 10.49
C GLU A 105 8.36 -13.64 10.51
N GLU A 106 7.76 -12.60 11.10
CA GLU A 106 6.30 -12.43 11.10
C GLU A 106 5.77 -12.21 9.69
N ARG A 107 6.44 -11.38 8.88
CA ARG A 107 6.10 -11.15 7.48
C ARG A 107 6.14 -12.46 6.68
N ALA A 108 7.22 -13.22 6.81
CA ALA A 108 7.37 -14.51 6.14
C ALA A 108 6.31 -15.53 6.58
N SER A 109 5.97 -15.54 7.88
CA SER A 109 4.91 -16.39 8.43
C SER A 109 3.54 -16.07 7.82
N ARG A 110 3.17 -14.78 7.76
CA ARG A 110 1.92 -14.31 7.14
C ARG A 110 1.88 -14.62 5.64
N GLU A 111 2.97 -14.36 4.93
CA GLU A 111 3.12 -14.66 3.50
C GLU A 111 2.95 -16.15 3.18
N ALA A 112 3.55 -17.02 4.00
CA ALA A 112 3.41 -18.48 3.88
C ALA A 112 2.00 -18.97 4.24
N PHE A 113 1.38 -18.37 5.25
CA PHE A 113 0.03 -18.75 5.69
C PHE A 113 -1.04 -18.41 4.66
N TYR A 114 -1.03 -17.19 4.11
CA TYR A 114 -2.06 -16.76 3.17
C TYR A 114 -1.79 -17.20 1.72
N GLY A 115 -0.53 -17.46 1.36
CA GLY A 115 -0.16 -17.86 0.01
C GLY A 115 -0.30 -16.70 -0.98
N ARG A 116 -1.47 -16.54 -1.63
CA ARG A 116 -1.69 -15.45 -2.60
C ARG A 116 -2.07 -14.16 -1.86
N MET A 117 -1.07 -13.33 -1.60
CA MET A 117 -1.19 -12.17 -0.73
C MET A 117 -0.56 -10.90 -1.32
N VAL A 118 -1.04 -9.73 -0.88
CA VAL A 118 -0.50 -8.41 -1.20
C VAL A 118 -0.39 -7.57 0.07
N TRP A 119 0.68 -6.79 0.18
CA TRP A 119 0.88 -5.82 1.24
C TRP A 119 0.55 -4.41 0.77
N ILE A 120 -0.25 -3.70 1.56
CA ILE A 120 -0.42 -2.25 1.45
C ILE A 120 0.09 -1.65 2.76
N VAL A 121 1.04 -0.74 2.70
CA VAL A 121 1.85 -0.34 3.85
C VAL A 121 1.74 1.14 4.08
N ASN A 122 1.47 1.54 5.32
CA ASN A 122 1.51 2.94 5.68
C ASN A 122 2.96 3.43 5.76
N GLY A 123 3.34 4.30 4.82
CA GLY A 123 4.66 4.92 4.74
C GLY A 123 4.80 6.19 5.58
N THR A 124 3.74 6.67 6.23
CA THR A 124 3.74 7.92 7.03
C THR A 124 3.95 7.69 8.52
N ARG A 125 3.90 6.44 9.00
CA ARG A 125 4.03 6.12 10.43
C ARG A 125 5.35 6.60 11.04
N LEU A 126 6.49 6.32 10.42
CA LEU A 126 7.78 6.75 10.94
C LEU A 126 8.22 8.04 10.24
N LYS A 127 8.52 9.06 11.05
CA LYS A 127 8.89 10.41 10.58
C LYS A 127 10.02 10.45 9.53
N ARG A 128 10.91 9.46 9.52
CA ARG A 128 12.06 9.39 8.60
C ARG A 128 11.79 8.62 7.31
N ASP A 129 10.70 7.87 7.22
CA ASP A 129 10.45 7.00 6.07
C ASP A 129 10.20 7.82 4.80
N LEU A 130 9.28 8.79 4.85
CA LEU A 130 8.97 9.64 3.70
C LEU A 130 10.20 10.46 3.21
N PRO A 131 10.90 11.23 4.07
CA PRO A 131 12.07 11.99 3.62
C PRO A 131 13.18 11.11 3.05
N SER A 132 13.49 9.97 3.70
CA SER A 132 14.52 9.05 3.22
C SER A 132 14.12 8.39 1.89
N PHE A 133 12.85 8.07 1.70
CA PHE A 133 12.35 7.53 0.45
C PHE A 133 12.41 8.57 -0.67
N GLN A 134 11.98 9.82 -0.43
CA GLN A 134 12.11 10.94 -1.39
C GLN A 134 13.57 11.19 -1.79
N GLU A 135 14.49 11.25 -0.80
CA GLU A 135 15.92 11.42 -1.06
C GLU A 135 16.47 10.30 -1.95
N SER A 136 16.03 9.06 -1.73
CA SER A 136 16.45 7.92 -2.55
C SER A 136 16.00 8.05 -4.01
N LEU A 137 14.88 8.71 -4.29
CA LEU A 137 14.38 8.92 -5.65
C LEU A 137 15.15 10.01 -6.40
N THR A 138 15.62 11.04 -5.70
CA THR A 138 16.33 12.19 -6.30
C THR A 138 17.56 11.79 -7.11
N TYR A 139 18.33 10.82 -6.60
CA TYR A 139 19.58 10.37 -7.21
C TYR A 139 19.46 9.06 -7.98
N ALA A 140 18.25 8.50 -8.06
CA ALA A 140 18.06 7.20 -8.65
C ALA A 140 17.92 7.25 -10.17
N PRO A 141 18.56 6.32 -10.90
CA PRO A 141 18.33 6.19 -12.33
C PRO A 141 16.90 5.72 -12.61
N SER A 142 16.39 6.11 -13.78
CA SER A 142 15.13 5.55 -14.30
C SER A 142 15.29 4.05 -14.58
N ALA A 143 14.26 3.27 -14.24
CA ALA A 143 14.20 1.86 -14.59
C ALA A 143 13.66 1.67 -16.02
N GLU A 144 14.14 0.64 -16.71
CA GLU A 144 13.67 0.25 -18.04
C GLU A 144 12.34 -0.52 -17.95
N THR A 145 11.26 0.21 -17.66
CA THR A 145 9.89 -0.36 -17.65
C THR A 145 8.97 0.39 -18.64
N LYS A 146 7.74 -0.09 -18.83
CA LYS A 146 6.74 0.63 -19.66
C LYS A 146 6.27 1.92 -18.99
N ALA A 147 6.12 1.90 -17.67
CA ALA A 147 5.78 3.06 -16.86
C ALA A 147 7.06 3.82 -16.45
N ARG A 148 6.87 5.00 -15.89
CA ARG A 148 7.90 5.68 -15.12
C ARG A 148 8.18 4.86 -13.87
N ALA A 149 9.45 4.61 -13.58
CA ALA A 149 9.89 3.92 -12.38
C ALA A 149 11.36 4.25 -12.08
N TRP A 150 11.78 4.06 -10.82
CA TRP A 150 13.14 4.30 -10.36
C TRP A 150 13.78 3.00 -9.92
N LEU A 151 15.06 2.82 -10.27
CA LEU A 151 15.85 1.67 -9.86
C LEU A 151 16.68 2.02 -8.62
N LEU A 152 16.24 1.59 -7.45
CA LEU A 152 16.86 1.87 -6.16
C LEU A 152 17.72 0.67 -5.69
N SER A 153 18.62 0.93 -4.74
CA SER A 153 19.19 -0.12 -3.88
C SER A 153 18.18 -0.45 -2.78
N ASP A 154 18.13 -1.71 -2.37
CA ASP A 154 17.25 -2.14 -1.26
C ASP A 154 17.71 -1.64 0.12
N GLN A 155 18.84 -0.93 0.18
CA GLN A 155 19.40 -0.30 1.38
C GLN A 155 19.21 1.23 1.41
N THR A 156 18.65 1.85 0.38
CA THR A 156 18.61 3.33 0.29
C THR A 156 17.68 3.99 1.31
N SER A 157 16.64 3.29 1.75
CA SER A 157 15.73 3.78 2.78
C SER A 157 15.31 2.67 3.72
N ALA A 158 15.05 3.03 4.98
CA ALA A 158 14.65 2.08 6.00
C ALA A 158 13.34 1.37 5.64
N ILE A 159 12.39 2.07 5.00
CA ILE A 159 11.14 1.45 4.56
C ILE A 159 11.37 0.41 3.48
N ILE A 160 12.19 0.69 2.47
CA ILE A 160 12.56 -0.31 1.46
C ILE A 160 13.28 -1.50 2.12
N GLY A 161 14.23 -1.25 3.02
CA GLY A 161 15.00 -2.30 3.67
C GLY A 161 14.14 -3.25 4.51
N ARG A 162 13.08 -2.75 5.16
CA ARG A 162 12.16 -3.58 5.98
C ARG A 162 11.33 -4.57 5.15
N TRP A 163 11.05 -4.23 3.89
CA TRP A 163 10.23 -5.05 3.00
C TRP A 163 11.04 -5.92 2.04
N ARG A 164 12.37 -5.88 2.11
CA ARG A 164 13.25 -6.72 1.28
C ARG A 164 13.08 -8.22 1.60
N GLY A 165 13.31 -9.06 0.60
CA GLY A 165 13.28 -10.52 0.73
C GLY A 165 11.88 -11.13 0.77
N GLY A 166 10.83 -10.34 0.52
CA GLY A 166 9.48 -10.87 0.28
C GLY A 166 9.29 -11.34 -1.15
N SER A 167 8.41 -12.31 -1.34
CA SER A 167 7.96 -12.78 -2.66
C SER A 167 6.67 -12.12 -3.12
N HIS A 168 6.08 -11.24 -2.30
CA HIS A 168 4.74 -10.71 -2.49
C HIS A 168 4.77 -9.23 -2.86
N PRO A 169 3.80 -8.73 -3.66
CA PRO A 169 3.73 -7.32 -4.01
C PRO A 169 3.58 -6.42 -2.78
N VAL A 170 4.35 -5.34 -2.75
CA VAL A 170 4.30 -4.33 -1.69
C VAL A 170 3.94 -2.98 -2.29
N PHE A 171 2.88 -2.37 -1.77
CA PHE A 171 2.43 -1.02 -2.11
C PHE A 171 2.66 -0.11 -0.91
N LEU A 172 3.45 0.95 -1.07
CA LEU A 172 3.63 1.97 -0.03
C LEU A 172 2.65 3.11 -0.27
N ASP A 173 1.92 3.46 0.77
CA ASP A 173 1.01 4.60 0.83
C ASP A 173 1.61 5.70 1.72
N PHE A 174 2.00 6.81 1.11
CA PHE A 174 2.50 7.99 1.83
C PHE A 174 1.41 9.07 2.00
N GLY A 175 0.14 8.74 1.76
CA GLY A 175 -0.96 9.69 1.71
C GLY A 175 -0.76 10.72 0.59
N ASP A 176 -1.15 11.96 0.85
CA ASP A 176 -1.01 13.09 -0.08
C ASP A 176 0.37 13.78 0.04
N ALA A 177 1.42 12.99 0.29
CA ALA A 177 2.78 13.49 0.34
C ALA A 177 3.21 14.05 -1.03
N ASP A 178 3.77 15.26 -1.03
CA ASP A 178 4.31 15.88 -2.23
C ASP A 178 5.68 15.32 -2.59
N PHE A 179 5.81 14.76 -3.79
CA PHE A 179 7.08 14.25 -4.34
C PHE A 179 7.79 15.28 -5.23
N SER A 180 7.32 16.53 -5.26
CA SER A 180 7.90 17.68 -5.98
C SER A 180 8.22 17.37 -7.45
N SER A 181 7.37 16.58 -8.09
CA SER A 181 7.55 16.16 -9.48
C SER A 181 6.41 16.70 -10.34
N PRO A 182 6.68 17.47 -11.41
CA PRO A 182 5.63 18.01 -12.28
C PRO A 182 4.85 16.91 -13.04
N TRP A 183 5.32 15.66 -12.98
CA TRP A 183 4.75 14.52 -13.68
C TRP A 183 3.94 13.59 -12.77
N LEU A 184 3.98 13.82 -11.46
CA LEU A 184 3.24 13.03 -10.48
C LEU A 184 2.10 13.88 -9.91
N PRO A 185 0.93 13.28 -9.66
CA PRO A 185 -0.17 13.98 -9.00
C PRO A 185 0.20 14.25 -7.54
N SER A 186 -0.44 15.28 -6.97
CA SER A 186 -0.30 15.64 -5.56
C SER A 186 -1.09 14.73 -4.61
N THR A 187 -1.99 13.90 -5.12
CA THR A 187 -2.88 13.04 -4.33
C THR A 187 -3.08 11.68 -4.99
N GLY A 188 -3.46 10.68 -4.19
CA GLY A 188 -3.80 9.34 -4.69
C GLY A 188 -2.62 8.58 -5.32
N LEU A 189 -1.39 8.88 -4.87
CA LEU A 189 -0.17 8.25 -5.34
C LEU A 189 0.19 7.06 -4.45
N ILE A 190 0.39 5.90 -5.06
CA ILE A 190 0.88 4.69 -4.37
C ILE A 190 2.17 4.23 -5.03
N TRP A 191 3.12 3.73 -4.25
CA TRP A 191 4.39 3.22 -4.74
C TRP A 191 4.43 1.71 -4.73
N TRP A 192 4.42 1.11 -5.92
CA TRP A 192 4.57 -0.32 -6.08
C TRP A 192 6.06 -0.68 -6.09
N LEU A 193 6.49 -1.46 -5.10
CA LEU A 193 7.84 -1.99 -5.00
C LEU A 193 7.93 -3.37 -5.65
N THR A 194 8.88 -3.52 -6.57
CA THR A 194 9.27 -4.81 -7.16
C THR A 194 10.72 -5.09 -6.83
N TYR A 195 10.97 -5.99 -5.87
CA TYR A 195 12.32 -6.42 -5.53
C TYR A 195 12.87 -7.33 -6.62
N ILE A 196 14.11 -7.07 -7.01
CA ILE A 196 14.82 -7.83 -8.04
C ILE A 196 16.18 -8.31 -7.49
N PRO A 197 16.83 -9.31 -8.12
CA PRO A 197 18.11 -9.81 -7.65
C PRO A 197 19.19 -8.73 -7.49
N ARG A 198 20.24 -9.05 -6.72
CA ARG A 198 21.39 -8.17 -6.43
C ARG A 198 21.06 -6.94 -5.58
N GLY A 199 20.10 -7.06 -4.66
CA GLY A 199 19.78 -6.01 -3.69
C GLY A 199 19.23 -4.74 -4.35
N ARG A 200 18.42 -4.90 -5.39
CA ARG A 200 17.79 -3.78 -6.10
C ARG A 200 16.28 -3.86 -5.97
N VAL A 201 15.63 -2.71 -6.07
CA VAL A 201 14.18 -2.60 -6.10
C VAL A 201 13.77 -1.59 -7.15
N ILE A 202 12.70 -1.90 -7.88
CA ILE A 202 12.05 -0.96 -8.79
C ILE A 202 10.88 -0.34 -8.04
N ALA A 203 10.92 0.97 -7.86
CA ALA A 203 9.84 1.75 -7.29
C ALA A 203 9.01 2.37 -8.43
N THR A 204 7.78 1.92 -8.58
CA THR A 204 6.87 2.38 -9.65
C THR A 204 5.71 3.17 -9.03
N PRO A 205 5.57 4.48 -9.32
CA PRO A 205 4.40 5.24 -8.96
C PRO A 205 3.19 4.74 -9.75
N VAL A 206 2.09 4.51 -9.06
CA VAL A 206 0.82 4.07 -9.64
C VAL A 206 -0.35 4.87 -9.06
N HIS A 207 -1.45 4.94 -9.80
CA HIS A 207 -2.68 5.54 -9.29
C HIS A 207 -3.29 4.63 -8.22
N GLY A 208 -3.52 5.16 -7.01
CA GLY A 208 -4.12 4.42 -5.91
C GLY A 208 -5.49 3.81 -6.27
N GLN A 209 -6.32 4.57 -6.99
CA GLN A 209 -7.59 4.05 -7.51
C GLN A 209 -7.40 2.83 -8.42
N SER A 210 -6.36 2.81 -9.26
CA SER A 210 -6.10 1.64 -10.13
C SER A 210 -5.66 0.39 -9.36
N VAL A 211 -5.05 0.56 -8.18
CA VAL A 211 -4.74 -0.54 -7.27
C VAL A 211 -6.04 -1.11 -6.71
N ILE A 212 -6.95 -0.25 -6.26
CA ILE A 212 -8.29 -0.65 -5.78
C ILE A 212 -9.07 -1.36 -6.89
N ASP A 213 -9.17 -0.74 -8.07
CA ASP A 213 -9.89 -1.30 -9.23
C ASP A 213 -9.34 -2.67 -9.65
N HIS A 214 -8.02 -2.85 -9.56
CA HIS A 214 -7.36 -4.12 -9.84
C HIS A 214 -7.87 -5.24 -8.92
N PHE A 215 -7.98 -4.96 -7.63
CA PHE A 215 -8.44 -5.97 -6.66
C PHE A 215 -9.96 -6.12 -6.61
N LEU A 216 -10.72 -5.12 -7.06
CA LEU A 216 -12.18 -5.21 -7.21
C LEU A 216 -12.59 -6.00 -8.46
N SER A 217 -11.90 -5.79 -9.59
CA SER A 217 -12.39 -6.22 -10.91
C SER A 217 -11.34 -6.86 -11.83
N GLY A 218 -10.07 -6.89 -11.43
CA GLY A 218 -8.97 -7.35 -12.28
C GLY A 218 -8.48 -6.31 -13.29
N ALA A 219 -8.93 -5.06 -13.19
CA ALA A 219 -8.44 -3.96 -14.03
C ALA A 219 -6.90 -3.82 -13.95
N PRO A 220 -6.22 -3.37 -15.01
CA PRO A 220 -4.77 -3.18 -14.96
C PRO A 220 -4.39 -2.03 -14.02
N ILE A 221 -3.37 -2.25 -13.20
CA ILE A 221 -2.75 -1.19 -12.39
C ILE A 221 -2.07 -0.19 -13.34
N ARG A 222 -2.40 1.10 -13.18
CA ARG A 222 -1.94 2.17 -14.07
C ARG A 222 -0.79 2.94 -13.43
N GLY A 223 0.37 2.89 -14.10
CA GLY A 223 1.51 3.75 -13.79
C GLY A 223 1.52 5.04 -14.62
N PHE A 224 2.46 5.93 -14.29
CA PHE A 224 2.61 7.21 -14.99
C PHE A 224 3.52 7.09 -16.21
N ALA A 225 3.29 7.91 -17.23
CA ALA A 225 4.12 7.92 -18.42
C ALA A 225 5.55 8.43 -18.14
N LYS A 226 6.52 7.89 -18.89
CA LYS A 226 7.87 8.46 -18.97
C LYS A 226 7.80 9.86 -19.58
N PRO A 227 8.66 10.81 -19.18
CA PRO A 227 8.68 12.11 -19.82
C PRO A 227 9.20 11.89 -21.24
N THR A 228 8.39 12.23 -22.23
CA THR A 228 8.87 12.33 -23.60
C THR A 228 9.75 13.57 -23.65
N PRO A 229 11.03 13.50 -24.07
CA PRO A 229 11.77 14.73 -24.33
C PRO A 229 10.96 15.57 -25.32
N PRO A 230 10.86 16.90 -25.13
CA PRO A 230 10.22 17.74 -26.12
C PRO A 230 10.88 17.49 -27.48
N PRO A 231 10.12 17.49 -28.59
CA PRO A 231 10.70 17.32 -29.91
C PRO A 231 11.82 18.36 -30.07
N LEU A 232 13.00 17.89 -30.49
CA LEU A 232 14.14 18.75 -30.78
C LEU A 232 13.68 19.76 -31.84
N TRP A 233 13.39 21.00 -31.42
CA TRP A 233 13.10 22.06 -32.36
C TRP A 233 14.36 22.28 -33.20
N PRO A 234 14.31 22.24 -34.54
CA PRO A 234 15.49 22.48 -35.34
C PRO A 234 16.01 23.89 -35.03
N PHE A 235 17.23 23.96 -34.51
CA PHE A 235 17.97 25.22 -34.33
C PHE A 235 17.87 26.01 -35.64
N ARG A 236 17.17 27.14 -35.64
CA ARG A 236 17.25 28.10 -36.74
C ARG A 236 18.70 28.59 -36.76
N ARG A 237 19.46 28.25 -37.81
CA ARG A 237 20.69 28.97 -38.15
C ARG A 237 20.30 30.44 -38.30
N LEU A 238 20.83 31.29 -37.43
CA LEU A 238 20.95 32.72 -37.72
C LEU A 238 22.03 32.83 -38.80
N ASP A 239 21.60 32.98 -40.05
CA ASP A 239 22.49 33.37 -41.13
C ASP A 239 23.01 34.80 -40.86
N LEU A 240 24.28 34.89 -40.48
CA LEU A 240 25.04 36.13 -40.49
C LEU A 240 25.20 36.60 -41.94
N ALA A 241 24.29 37.47 -42.39
CA ALA A 241 24.44 38.19 -43.64
C ALA A 241 25.67 39.11 -43.55
N ARG A 242 26.69 38.81 -44.36
CA ARG A 242 27.84 39.68 -44.61
C ARG A 242 27.35 40.95 -45.30
N GLY A 243 27.46 42.09 -44.62
CA GLY A 243 27.29 43.41 -45.24
C GLY A 243 28.51 43.76 -46.07
N THR A 244 28.37 43.80 -47.40
CA THR A 244 29.29 44.45 -48.32
C THR A 244 28.89 45.93 -48.51
N LEU A 245 29.88 46.81 -48.33
CA LEU A 245 29.87 48.27 -48.50
C LEU A 245 29.41 48.73 -49.90
N PRO A 246 28.88 49.97 -50.05
CA PRO A 246 29.04 50.75 -51.26
C PRO A 246 30.22 51.73 -51.13
N ARG A 247 31.00 51.83 -52.21
CA ARG A 247 32.08 52.81 -52.41
C ARG A 247 31.48 54.19 -52.69
N GLY A 248 32.07 55.22 -52.07
CA GLY A 248 32.04 56.61 -52.48
C GLY A 248 33.47 57.08 -52.67
#